data_AF-A0A7I0J504-F1
#
_entry.id   AF-A0A7I0J504-F1
#
_cell.length_a   1.000
_cell.length_b   1.000
_cell.length_c   1.000
_cell.angle_alpha   90.00
_cell.angle_beta   90.00
_cell.angle_gamma   90.00
#
_symmetry.space_group_name_H-M   'P 1'
#
loop_
_entity.id
_entity.type
_entity.pdbx_description
1 polymer ?
#
loop_
_entity_poly.entity_id
_entity_poly.type
_entity_poly.pdbx_seq_one_letter_code
_entity_poly.pdbx_strand_id
1 'polypeptide(L)' 'MSLIKKKNKNIRIIPLGGVGEIVKNMYIVEVDDEMFMLDAGLMFPEDEMLGVDIVIP' A
#
# COMPACT_ATOMS: atom_id res chain seq x y z
N MET A 1 -18.98 20.10 16.82
CA MET A 1 -17.75 20.19 16.00
C MET A 1 -17.74 19.02 15.04
N SER A 2 -17.71 19.24 13.73
CA SER A 2 -17.46 18.13 12.80
C SER A 2 -15.98 17.77 12.88
N LEU A 3 -15.66 16.50 13.10
CA LEU A 3 -14.28 15.99 13.04
C LEU A 3 -13.76 15.90 11.59
N ILE A 4 -14.67 15.91 10.60
CA ILE A 4 -14.34 15.87 9.17
C ILE A 4 -14.09 17.30 8.66
N LYS A 5 -12.89 17.54 8.12
CA LYS A 5 -12.40 18.86 7.71
C LYS A 5 -13.08 19.43 6.46
N LYS A 6 -13.38 18.58 5.47
CA LYS A 6 -13.99 18.98 4.18
C LYS A 6 -14.87 17.86 3.65
N LYS A 7 -15.86 18.19 2.81
CA LYS A 7 -16.63 17.20 2.05
C LYS A 7 -15.82 16.80 0.81
N ASN A 8 -15.45 15.52 0.72
CA ASN A 8 -14.65 15.00 -0.39
C ASN A 8 -15.53 14.62 -1.58
N LYS A 9 -14.94 14.63 -2.78
CA LYS A 9 -15.60 14.18 -4.01
C LYS A 9 -15.17 12.76 -4.38
N ASN A 10 -13.87 12.49 -4.36
CA ASN A 10 -13.31 11.23 -4.82
C ASN A 10 -12.44 10.59 -3.74
N ILE A 11 -12.58 9.26 -3.61
CA ILE A 11 -11.68 8.42 -2.82
C ILE A 11 -11.22 7.28 -3.72
N ARG A 12 -9.91 7.04 -3.79
CA ARG A 12 -9.33 5.88 -4.49
C ARG A 12 -8.54 5.05 -3.48
N ILE A 13 -8.71 3.73 -3.56
CA ILE A 13 -7.96 2.77 -2.76
C ILE A 13 -7.25 1.85 -3.75
N ILE A 14 -5.92 1.86 -3.70
CA ILE A 14 -5.08 1.19 -4.69
C ILE A 14 -4.11 0.28 -3.93
N PRO A 15 -4.30 -1.06 -3.99
CA PRO A 15 -3.31 -1.98 -3.46
C PRO A 15 -2.10 -2.01 -4.40
N LEU A 16 -0.92 -1.75 -3.86
CA LEU A 16 0.36 -1.97 -4.55
C LEU A 16 1.02 -3.29 -4.11
N GLY A 17 0.70 -3.77 -2.90
CA GLY A 17 1.10 -5.09 -2.42
C GLY A 17 0.31 -5.53 -1.18
N GLY A 18 0.38 -6.83 -0.87
CA GLY A 18 -0.35 -7.47 0.24
C GLY A 18 -1.74 -8.02 -0.13
N VAL A 19 -2.15 -7.99 -1.39
CA VAL A 19 -3.42 -8.59 -1.87
C VAL A 19 -3.14 -9.90 -2.60
N GLY A 20 -3.68 -10.99 -2.08
CA GLY A 20 -3.46 -12.33 -2.66
C GLY A 20 -2.09 -12.94 -2.32
N GLU A 21 -1.29 -12.24 -1.51
CA GLU A 21 0.02 -12.66 -1.03
C GLU A 21 0.11 -12.45 0.49
N ILE A 22 1.05 -13.16 1.12
CA ILE A 22 1.46 -12.89 2.50
C ILE A 22 2.66 -11.94 2.39
N VAL A 23 2.78 -10.96 3.28
CA VAL A 23 3.82 -9.89 3.28
C VAL A 23 3.72 -8.88 2.11
N LYS A 24 4.69 -7.94 2.00
CA LYS A 24 4.72 -6.87 0.98
C LYS A 24 3.53 -5.89 1.00
N ASN A 25 2.94 -5.65 2.19
CA ASN A 25 1.81 -4.73 2.35
C ASN A 25 2.17 -3.31 1.92
N MET A 26 1.42 -2.76 0.96
CA MET A 26 1.48 -1.36 0.56
C MET A 26 0.17 -0.93 -0.09
N TYR A 27 -0.48 0.07 0.48
CA TYR A 27 -1.75 0.59 -0.01
C TYR A 27 -1.65 2.09 -0.20
N ILE A 28 -2.11 2.57 -1.36
CA ILE A 28 -2.30 4.00 -1.59
C ILE A 28 -3.77 4.33 -1.39
N VAL A 29 -4.01 5.34 -0.56
CA VAL A 29 -5.32 5.97 -0.41
C VAL A 29 -5.21 7.40 -0.92
N GLU A 30 -6.00 7.72 -1.95
CA GLU A 30 -6.13 9.09 -2.44
C GLU A 30 -7.46 9.67 -1.98
N VAL A 31 -7.44 10.91 -1.52
CA VAL A 31 -8.62 11.70 -1.14
C VAL A 31 -8.55 13.03 -1.87
N ASP A 32 -9.37 13.18 -2.92
CA ASP A 32 -9.27 14.27 -3.88
C ASP A 32 -7.82 14.41 -4.43
N ASP A 33 -7.14 15.53 -4.19
CA ASP A 33 -5.77 15.79 -4.67
C ASP A 33 -4.67 15.37 -3.66
N GLU A 34 -5.04 14.72 -2.56
CA GLU A 34 -4.12 14.29 -1.49
C GLU A 34 -3.89 12.77 -1.58
N MET A 35 -2.63 12.34 -1.46
CA MET A 35 -2.24 10.93 -1.50
C MET A 35 -1.58 10.52 -0.17
N PHE A 36 -1.96 9.35 0.31
CA PHE A 36 -1.44 8.74 1.53
C PHE A 36 -0.97 7.32 1.22
N MET A 37 0.23 6.98 1.66
CA MET A 37 0.75 5.62 1.62
C MET A 37 0.60 4.98 2.99
N LEU A 38 -0.03 3.82 3.04
CA LEU A 38 -0.19 2.99 4.21
C LEU A 38 0.72 1.76 4.06
N ASP A 39 1.64 1.62 5.00
CA ASP A 39 2.74 0.66 5.00
C ASP A 39 3.72 0.77 3.82
N ALA A 40 4.87 0.14 4.01
CA ALA A 40 5.89 -0.08 2.99
C ALA A 40 6.59 -1.42 3.29
N GLY A 41 5.78 -2.47 3.38
CA GLY A 41 6.24 -3.81 3.72
C GLY A 41 7.10 -4.43 2.62
N LEU A 42 8.01 -5.29 3.03
CA LEU A 42 8.80 -6.16 2.15
C LEU A 42 8.35 -7.61 2.27
N MET A 43 8.82 -8.45 1.36
CA MET A 43 8.73 -9.91 1.41
C MET A 43 10.15 -10.50 1.38
N PHE A 44 10.36 -11.59 2.12
CA PHE A 44 11.56 -12.41 1.94
C PHE A 44 11.40 -13.31 0.72
N PRO A 45 12.47 -13.51 -0.07
CA PRO A 45 12.45 -14.35 -1.27
C PRO A 45 12.12 -15.81 -0.94
N GLU A 46 11.49 -16.50 -1.90
CA GLU A 46 11.32 -17.96 -1.87
C GLU A 46 12.65 -18.67 -2.16
N ASP A 47 12.75 -19.95 -1.78
CA ASP A 47 14.00 -20.73 -1.83
C ASP A 47 14.59 -20.80 -3.26
N GLU A 48 13.74 -20.70 -4.29
CA GLU A 48 14.12 -20.72 -5.70
C GLU A 48 14.68 -19.38 -6.21
N MET A 49 14.50 -18.28 -5.47
CA MET A 49 14.92 -16.94 -5.88
C MET A 49 16.40 -16.68 -5.52
N LEU A 50 17.29 -17.42 -6.16
CA LEU A 50 18.74 -17.38 -5.87
C LEU A 50 19.34 -15.99 -6.08
N GLY A 51 20.05 -15.49 -5.07
CA GLY A 51 20.73 -14.20 -5.10
C GLY A 51 19.84 -12.98 -4.84
N VAL A 52 18.56 -13.18 -4.52
CA VAL A 52 17.67 -12.12 -4.06
C VAL A 52 17.76 -11.99 -2.54
N ASP A 53 17.81 -10.76 -2.04
CA ASP A 53 17.80 -10.48 -0.59
C ASP A 53 16.38 -10.14 -0.06
N ILE A 54 15.63 -9.31 -0.81
CA ILE A 54 14.28 -8.86 -0.47
C ILE A 54 13.45 -8.56 -1.73
N VAL A 55 12.12 -8.61 -1.59
CA VAL A 55 11.15 -8.21 -2.63
C VAL A 55 10.32 -7.03 -2.12
N ILE A 56 10.20 -5.98 -2.93
CA ILE A 56 9.40 -4.77 -2.67
C ILE A 56 8.27 -4.63 -3.72
N PRO A 57 7.20 -3.88 -3.44
CA PRO A 57 6.11 -3.64 -4.41
C PRO A 57 6.55 -2.98 -5.71
#